data_AF-A0A235IPR9-F1
#
_entry.id   AF-A0A235IPR9-F1
#
_cell.length_a   1.000
_cell.length_b   1.000
_cell.length_c   1.000
_cell.angle_alpha   90.00
_cell.angle_beta   90.00
_cell.angle_gamma   90.00
#
_symmetry.space_group_name_H-M   'P 1'
#
loop_
_entity.id
_entity.type
_entity.pdbx_description
1 polymer ?
#
loop_
_entity_poly.entity_id
_entity_poly.type
_entity_poly.pdbx_seq_one_letter_code
_entity_poly.pdbx_strand_id
1 'polypeptide(L)'
;MSYANNCKLLKLQGFRLFLVPFGMGELLTQVIKDSSNNQSIDFADLSKKLDRLAQQANIPNRTKSLVLDAGKSFLNDLRYGQLFNTSKISEAVIEGYMQKVYVSEFEGRIPLIPNDHAKVDNLTFTERIEVLRKDIFAQISTWAKKASVDEGVAKLRRNRRSQVKEIDLDEDLL
;
A
#
# COMPACT_ATOMS: atom_id res chain seq x y z
N MET A 1 19.92 -16.22 22.69
CA MET A 1 20.46 -15.38 21.58
C MET A 1 19.57 -15.31 20.32
N SER A 2 18.25 -15.56 20.38
CA SER A 2 17.43 -15.79 19.16
C SER A 2 16.57 -14.59 18.68
N TYR A 3 16.19 -13.63 19.53
CA TYR A 3 15.21 -12.59 19.15
C TYR A 3 15.81 -11.39 18.38
N ALA A 4 17.07 -11.04 18.62
CA ALA A 4 17.70 -9.88 17.99
C ALA A 4 17.97 -10.08 16.48
N ASN A 5 18.24 -11.32 16.06
CA ASN A 5 18.49 -11.64 14.66
C ASN A 5 17.20 -11.63 13.83
N ASN A 6 16.07 -12.08 14.39
CA ASN A 6 14.77 -12.01 13.72
C ASN A 6 14.29 -10.57 13.50
N CYS A 7 14.48 -9.67 14.47
CA CYS A 7 14.15 -8.25 14.26
C CYS A 7 15.03 -7.58 13.20
N LYS A 8 16.31 -7.96 13.07
CA LYS A 8 17.18 -7.46 11.98
C LYS A 8 16.72 -7.98 10.62
N LEU A 9 16.36 -9.27 10.53
CA LEU A 9 15.88 -9.89 9.30
C LEU A 9 14.56 -9.29 8.81
N LEU A 10 13.61 -9.06 9.72
CA LEU A 10 12.31 -8.42 9.41
C LEU A 10 12.48 -6.96 8.98
N LYS A 11 13.44 -6.23 9.56
CA LYS A 11 13.77 -4.87 9.11
C LYS A 11 14.39 -4.85 7.71
N LEU A 12 15.29 -5.79 7.42
CA LEU A 12 15.91 -5.94 6.09
C LEU A 12 14.90 -6.38 5.02
N GLN A 13 13.99 -7.29 5.35
CA GLN A 13 12.90 -7.69 4.45
C GLN A 13 11.90 -6.57 4.25
N GLY A 14 11.49 -5.89 5.32
CA GLY A 14 10.64 -4.69 5.26
C GLY A 14 11.24 -3.60 4.39
N PHE A 15 12.54 -3.33 4.52
CA PHE A 15 13.24 -2.37 3.67
C PHE A 15 13.20 -2.76 2.18
N ARG A 16 13.44 -4.05 1.86
CA ARG A 16 13.38 -4.57 0.48
C ARG A 16 11.98 -4.50 -0.14
N LEU A 17 10.93 -4.67 0.66
CA LEU A 17 9.54 -4.59 0.20
C LEU A 17 9.14 -3.17 -0.23
N PHE A 18 9.78 -2.14 0.33
CA PHE A 18 9.50 -0.73 0.02
C PHE A 18 10.40 -0.13 -1.04
N LEU A 19 11.56 -0.74 -1.28
CA LEU A 19 12.54 -0.25 -2.25
C LEU A 19 11.99 -0.28 -3.69
N VAL A 20 11.17 -1.28 -4.01
CA VAL A 20 10.56 -1.40 -5.35
C VAL A 20 9.49 -0.34 -5.61
N PRO A 21 8.45 -0.16 -4.77
CA PRO A 21 7.47 0.90 -4.99
C PRO A 21 8.10 2.31 -4.91
N PHE A 22 9.13 2.51 -4.08
CA PHE A 22 9.89 3.75 -4.06
C PHE A 22 10.62 4.00 -5.40
N GLY A 23 11.37 3.01 -5.90
CA GLY A 23 12.08 3.14 -7.18
C GLY A 23 11.14 3.29 -8.39
N MET A 24 9.94 2.68 -8.35
CA MET A 24 8.89 2.96 -9.32
C MET A 24 8.45 4.43 -9.27
N GLY A 25 8.26 4.97 -8.07
CA GLY A 25 7.94 6.38 -7.86
C GLY A 25 9.01 7.33 -8.39
N GLU A 26 10.29 7.02 -8.19
CA GLU A 26 11.40 7.80 -8.74
C GLU A 26 11.42 7.77 -10.27
N LEU A 27 11.25 6.59 -10.88
CA LEU A 27 11.17 6.44 -12.32
C LEU A 27 10.01 7.27 -12.91
N LEU A 28 8.83 7.20 -12.29
CA LEU A 28 7.65 7.97 -12.69
C LEU A 28 7.89 9.48 -12.54
N THR A 29 8.53 9.90 -11.45
CA THR A 29 8.89 11.30 -11.20
C THR A 29 9.82 11.83 -12.29
N GLN A 30 10.83 11.05 -12.67
CA GLN A 30 11.77 11.43 -13.71
C GLN A 30 11.05 11.60 -15.05
N VAL A 31 10.23 10.63 -15.46
CA VAL A 31 9.52 10.70 -16.75
C VAL A 31 8.54 11.88 -16.83
N ILE A 32 7.86 12.21 -15.73
CA ILE A 32 6.97 13.37 -15.71
C ILE A 32 7.75 14.69 -15.80
N LYS A 33 8.90 14.79 -15.13
CA LYS A 33 9.79 15.96 -15.24
C LYS A 33 10.32 16.08 -16.67
N ASP A 34 10.76 14.99 -17.27
CA ASP A 34 11.28 14.98 -18.65
C ASP A 34 10.17 15.34 -19.65
N SER A 35 8.93 14.89 -19.42
CA SER A 35 7.78 15.25 -20.24
C SER A 35 7.42 16.73 -20.17
N SER A 36 7.57 17.36 -19.00
CA SER A 36 7.36 18.80 -18.86
C SER A 36 8.32 19.65 -19.72
N ASN A 37 9.40 19.04 -20.23
CA ASN A 37 10.33 19.65 -21.19
C ASN A 37 9.95 19.36 -22.66
N ASN A 38 8.65 19.30 -22.98
CA ASN A 38 8.08 19.03 -24.32
C ASN A 38 8.37 17.62 -24.90
N GLN A 39 8.65 16.63 -24.05
CA GLN A 39 8.75 15.24 -24.49
C GLN A 39 7.41 14.52 -24.27
N SER A 40 6.98 13.74 -25.27
CA SER A 40 5.81 12.86 -25.11
C SER A 40 6.18 11.65 -24.25
N ILE A 41 5.26 11.22 -23.37
CA ILE A 41 5.46 10.04 -22.53
C ILE A 41 5.12 8.78 -23.35
N ASP A 42 6.10 7.89 -23.54
CA ASP A 42 5.85 6.53 -24.00
C ASP A 42 5.38 5.66 -22.82
N PHE A 43 4.06 5.59 -22.63
CA PHE A 43 3.44 4.80 -21.59
C PHE A 43 3.71 3.29 -21.72
N ALA A 44 3.94 2.78 -22.94
CA ALA A 44 4.21 1.36 -23.17
C ALA A 44 5.63 1.00 -22.72
N ASP A 45 6.61 1.83 -23.05
CA ASP A 45 7.98 1.68 -22.55
C ASP A 45 8.05 1.84 -21.02
N LEU A 46 7.35 2.83 -20.47
CA LEU A 46 7.29 3.05 -19.03
C LEU A 46 6.67 1.85 -18.30
N SER A 47 5.57 1.27 -18.80
CA SER A 47 5.01 0.04 -18.24
C SER A 47 6.03 -1.11 -18.24
N LYS A 48 6.79 -1.29 -19.32
CA LYS A 48 7.85 -2.33 -19.40
C LYS A 48 8.97 -2.07 -18.39
N LYS A 49 9.35 -0.82 -18.15
CA LYS A 49 10.35 -0.45 -17.13
C LYS A 49 9.86 -0.77 -15.72
N LEU A 50 8.59 -0.50 -15.41
CA LEU A 50 7.98 -0.90 -14.13
C LEU A 50 8.01 -2.44 -13.97
N ASP A 51 7.62 -3.18 -15.02
CA ASP A 51 7.68 -4.64 -15.05
C ASP A 51 9.10 -5.16 -14.74
N ARG A 52 10.12 -4.59 -15.38
CA ARG A 52 11.53 -4.95 -15.14
C ARG A 52 11.95 -4.69 -13.68
N LEU A 53 11.62 -3.53 -13.12
CA LEU A 53 11.96 -3.18 -11.73
C LEU A 53 11.42 -4.20 -10.74
N ALA A 54 10.15 -4.60 -10.88
CA ALA A 54 9.57 -5.59 -9.98
C ALA A 54 10.15 -7.00 -10.20
N GLN A 55 10.44 -7.37 -11.45
CA GLN A 55 10.99 -8.70 -11.74
C GLN A 55 12.41 -8.88 -11.22
N GLN A 56 13.25 -7.84 -11.32
CA GLN A 56 14.63 -7.83 -10.83
C GLN A 56 14.71 -7.81 -9.30
N ALA A 57 13.64 -7.41 -8.61
CA ALA A 57 13.62 -7.40 -7.16
C ALA A 57 13.57 -8.83 -6.58
N ASN A 58 14.41 -9.08 -5.59
CA ASN A 58 14.42 -10.32 -4.82
C ASN A 58 13.33 -10.30 -3.72
N ILE A 59 12.07 -10.28 -4.16
CA ILE A 59 10.86 -10.26 -3.32
C ILE A 59 9.87 -11.36 -3.76
N PRO A 60 8.94 -11.80 -2.89
CA PRO A 60 7.96 -12.83 -3.24
C PRO A 60 7.08 -12.45 -4.44
N ASN A 61 6.68 -13.43 -5.26
CA ASN A 61 5.87 -13.20 -6.47
C ASN A 61 4.54 -12.47 -6.20
N ARG A 62 3.87 -12.79 -5.08
CA ARG A 62 2.66 -12.07 -4.66
C ARG A 62 2.96 -10.58 -4.44
N THR A 63 4.04 -10.27 -3.75
CA THR A 63 4.48 -8.88 -3.53
C THR A 63 4.82 -8.20 -4.86
N LYS A 64 5.52 -8.87 -5.78
CA LYS A 64 5.80 -8.33 -7.12
C LYS A 64 4.51 -7.92 -7.82
N SER A 65 3.49 -8.78 -7.79
CA SER A 65 2.20 -8.50 -8.40
C SER A 65 1.52 -7.29 -7.77
N LEU A 66 1.51 -7.18 -6.44
CA LEU A 66 0.87 -6.05 -5.74
C LEU A 66 1.59 -4.72 -6.02
N VAL A 67 2.93 -4.73 -6.02
CA VAL A 67 3.73 -3.52 -6.34
C VAL A 67 3.55 -3.11 -7.80
N LEU A 68 3.55 -4.07 -8.73
CA LEU A 68 3.32 -3.79 -10.15
C LEU A 68 1.93 -3.23 -10.39
N ASP A 69 0.93 -3.81 -9.76
CA ASP A 69 -0.43 -3.34 -9.88
C ASP A 69 -0.55 -1.90 -9.33
N ALA A 70 0.13 -1.55 -8.23
CA ALA A 70 0.20 -0.18 -7.72
C ALA A 70 0.85 0.78 -8.73
N GLY A 71 2.03 0.45 -9.26
CA GLY A 71 2.73 1.28 -10.23
C GLY A 71 1.93 1.44 -11.54
N LYS A 72 1.27 0.39 -12.02
CA LYS A 72 0.44 0.42 -13.23
C LYS A 72 -0.87 1.18 -13.02
N SER A 73 -1.48 1.09 -11.84
CA SER A 73 -2.65 1.90 -11.49
C SER A 73 -2.29 3.39 -11.58
N PHE A 74 -1.16 3.79 -10.98
CA PHE A 74 -0.66 5.17 -11.08
C PHE A 74 -0.36 5.60 -12.53
N LEU A 75 0.24 4.71 -13.32
CA LEU A 75 0.51 4.96 -14.74
C LEU A 75 -0.78 5.18 -15.55
N ASN A 76 -1.84 4.44 -15.24
CA ASN A 76 -3.15 4.65 -15.85
C ASN A 76 -3.72 6.01 -15.44
N ASP A 77 -3.66 6.37 -14.16
CA ASP A 77 -4.14 7.67 -13.67
C ASP A 77 -3.43 8.83 -14.39
N LEU A 78 -2.11 8.73 -14.56
CA LEU A 78 -1.32 9.68 -15.35
C LEU A 78 -1.79 9.77 -16.80
N ARG A 79 -2.04 8.61 -17.44
CA ARG A 79 -2.49 8.54 -18.83
C ARG A 79 -3.83 9.24 -19.03
N TYR A 80 -4.72 9.18 -18.04
CA TYR A 80 -6.03 9.82 -18.08
C TYR A 80 -6.04 11.26 -17.54
N GLY A 81 -4.86 11.87 -17.34
CA GLY A 81 -4.73 13.29 -17.06
C GLY A 81 -4.89 13.67 -15.58
N GLN A 82 -4.79 12.71 -14.67
CA GLN A 82 -4.77 13.02 -13.24
C GLN A 82 -3.48 13.79 -12.90
N LEU A 83 -3.64 14.97 -12.30
CA LEU A 83 -2.53 15.83 -11.92
C LEU A 83 -1.94 15.35 -10.59
N PHE A 84 -0.64 15.07 -10.60
CA PHE A 84 0.10 14.69 -9.41
C PHE A 84 1.19 15.72 -9.12
N ASN A 85 1.37 16.03 -7.84
CA ASN A 85 2.55 16.78 -7.41
C ASN A 85 3.77 15.87 -7.55
N THR A 86 4.73 16.26 -8.39
CA THR A 86 5.92 15.45 -8.69
C THR A 86 6.76 15.12 -7.46
N SER A 87 6.74 15.98 -6.43
CA SER A 87 7.39 15.72 -5.14
C SER A 87 6.72 14.63 -4.29
N LYS A 88 5.53 14.17 -4.67
CA LYS A 88 4.72 13.20 -3.93
C LYS A 88 4.45 11.91 -4.71
N ILE A 89 5.03 11.72 -5.89
CA ILE A 89 4.77 10.53 -6.71
C ILE A 89 5.23 9.27 -5.98
N SER A 90 6.43 9.26 -5.40
CA SER A 90 6.91 8.11 -4.63
C SER A 90 6.04 7.82 -3.41
N GLU A 91 5.56 8.86 -2.72
CA GLU A 91 4.58 8.71 -1.65
C GLU A 91 3.29 8.06 -2.16
N ALA A 92 2.74 8.52 -3.28
CA ALA A 92 1.51 8.01 -3.87
C ALA A 92 1.63 6.54 -4.33
N VAL A 93 2.76 6.16 -4.93
CA VAL A 93 3.00 4.77 -5.35
C VAL A 93 3.15 3.85 -4.14
N ILE A 94 3.85 4.30 -3.09
CA ILE A 94 3.97 3.57 -1.82
C ILE A 94 2.60 3.43 -1.15
N GLU A 95 1.82 4.50 -1.12
CA GLU A 95 0.46 4.50 -0.57
C GLU A 95 -0.43 3.49 -1.30
N GLY A 96 -0.46 3.54 -2.64
CA GLY A 96 -1.21 2.60 -3.47
C GLY A 96 -0.79 1.14 -3.26
N TYR A 97 0.51 0.89 -3.09
CA TYR A 97 1.00 -0.44 -2.73
C TYR A 97 0.47 -0.90 -1.37
N MET A 98 0.58 -0.07 -0.33
CA MET A 98 0.07 -0.41 1.01
C MET A 98 -1.45 -0.66 1.00
N GLN A 99 -2.22 0.13 0.25
CA GLN A 99 -3.66 -0.06 0.08
C GLN A 99 -3.96 -1.41 -0.59
N LYS A 100 -3.25 -1.77 -1.67
CA LYS A 100 -3.41 -3.08 -2.33
C LYS A 100 -3.02 -4.25 -1.44
N VAL A 101 -2.00 -4.10 -0.59
CA VAL A 101 -1.68 -5.11 0.44
C VAL A 101 -2.84 -5.26 1.42
N TYR A 102 -3.40 -4.17 1.93
CA TYR A 102 -4.55 -4.23 2.82
C TYR A 102 -5.76 -4.91 2.17
N VAL A 103 -6.13 -4.51 0.94
CA VAL A 103 -7.24 -5.13 0.21
C VAL A 103 -7.00 -6.63 0.00
N SER A 104 -5.78 -7.02 -0.39
CA SER A 104 -5.45 -8.43 -0.64
C SER A 104 -5.41 -9.29 0.62
N GLU A 105 -5.01 -8.74 1.77
CA GLU A 105 -4.83 -9.51 3.01
C GLU A 105 -6.02 -9.44 3.96
N PHE A 106 -6.80 -8.37 3.91
CA PHE A 106 -7.95 -8.18 4.78
C PHE A 106 -9.25 -8.35 4.00
N GLU A 107 -9.53 -7.49 3.03
CA GLU A 107 -10.84 -7.47 2.35
C GLU A 107 -11.05 -8.71 1.49
N GLY A 108 -10.01 -9.18 0.79
CA GLY A 108 -10.05 -10.41 -0.01
C GLY A 108 -10.21 -11.67 0.83
N ARG A 109 -10.15 -11.58 2.17
CA ARG A 109 -10.40 -12.69 3.09
C ARG A 109 -11.74 -12.58 3.81
N ILE A 110 -12.50 -11.51 3.57
CA ILE A 110 -13.86 -11.40 4.09
C ILE A 110 -14.72 -12.45 3.38
N PRO A 111 -15.39 -13.35 4.11
CA PRO A 111 -16.28 -14.34 3.51
C PRO A 111 -17.36 -13.66 2.67
N LEU A 112 -17.62 -14.18 1.47
CA LEU A 112 -18.65 -13.66 0.57
C LEU A 112 -20.06 -14.16 0.93
N ILE A 113 -20.16 -15.11 1.85
CA ILE A 113 -21.42 -15.76 2.22
C ILE A 113 -22.03 -15.02 3.42
N PRO A 114 -23.24 -14.44 3.27
CA PRO A 114 -23.87 -13.63 4.33
C PRO A 114 -24.07 -14.35 5.67
N ASN A 115 -24.21 -15.68 5.63
CA ASN A 115 -24.42 -16.51 6.83
C ASN A 115 -23.19 -16.57 7.76
N ASP A 116 -22.02 -16.15 7.29
CA ASP A 116 -20.79 -16.14 8.10
C ASP A 116 -20.58 -14.81 8.85
N HIS A 117 -21.47 -13.83 8.69
CA HIS A 117 -21.39 -12.51 9.34
C HIS A 117 -22.11 -12.44 10.71
N ALA A 118 -22.21 -13.56 11.42
CA ALA A 118 -22.82 -13.64 12.75
C ALA A 118 -24.24 -13.02 12.82
N LYS A 119 -25.06 -13.23 11.78
CA LYS A 119 -26.43 -12.70 11.62
C LYS A 119 -26.53 -11.17 11.47
N VAL A 120 -25.42 -10.48 11.23
CA VAL A 120 -25.44 -9.07 10.81
C VAL A 120 -25.86 -9.02 9.34
N ASP A 121 -26.80 -8.12 9.01
CA ASP A 121 -27.21 -7.94 7.63
C ASP A 121 -26.08 -7.33 6.78
N ASN A 122 -26.10 -7.60 5.48
CA ASN A 122 -25.03 -7.17 4.57
C ASN A 122 -24.85 -5.66 4.50
N LEU A 123 -25.90 -4.86 4.71
CA LEU A 123 -25.81 -3.40 4.66
C LEU A 123 -25.00 -2.91 5.86
N THR A 124 -25.40 -3.31 7.07
CA THR A 124 -24.69 -2.97 8.31
C THR A 124 -23.24 -3.46 8.30
N PHE A 125 -22.99 -4.66 7.78
CA PHE A 125 -21.64 -5.19 7.62
C PHE A 125 -20.80 -4.34 6.66
N THR A 126 -21.35 -4.00 5.49
CA THR A 126 -20.67 -3.18 4.48
C THR A 126 -20.33 -1.79 5.03
N GLU A 127 -21.26 -1.14 5.73
CA GLU A 127 -21.03 0.17 6.35
C GLU A 127 -19.87 0.12 7.35
N ARG A 128 -19.79 -0.91 8.19
CA ARG A 128 -18.68 -1.10 9.14
C ARG A 128 -17.34 -1.29 8.44
N ILE A 129 -17.31 -2.06 7.35
CA ILE A 129 -16.09 -2.24 6.55
C ILE A 129 -15.67 -0.93 5.90
N GLU A 130 -16.61 -0.12 5.37
CA GLU A 130 -16.29 1.18 4.78
C GLU A 130 -15.74 2.17 5.80
N VAL A 131 -16.31 2.21 7.02
CA VAL A 131 -15.79 3.05 8.12
C VAL A 131 -14.36 2.63 8.48
N LEU A 132 -14.14 1.32 8.68
CA LEU A 132 -12.82 0.79 9.00
C LEU A 132 -11.80 1.06 7.88
N ARG A 133 -12.20 0.90 6.62
CA ARG A 133 -11.37 1.17 5.45
C ARG A 133 -10.87 2.61 5.46
N LYS A 134 -11.75 3.59 5.73
CA LYS A 134 -11.38 5.02 5.80
C LYS A 134 -10.30 5.27 6.85
N ASP A 135 -10.47 4.74 8.06
CA ASP A 135 -9.50 4.91 9.15
C ASP A 135 -8.14 4.26 8.82
N ILE A 136 -8.17 3.06 8.22
CA ILE A 136 -6.96 2.35 7.81
C ILE A 136 -6.26 3.11 6.68
N PHE A 137 -6.99 3.63 5.70
CA PHE A 137 -6.41 4.37 4.58
C PHE A 137 -5.77 5.68 5.05
N ALA A 138 -6.37 6.37 6.02
CA ALA A 138 -5.76 7.54 6.66
C ALA A 138 -4.42 7.21 7.35
N GLN A 139 -4.34 6.05 8.02
CA GLN A 139 -3.08 5.58 8.62
C GLN A 139 -2.06 5.16 7.56
N ILE A 140 -2.50 4.49 6.50
CA ILE A 140 -1.65 4.10 5.36
C ILE A 140 -1.03 5.34 4.72
N SER A 141 -1.79 6.40 4.47
CA SER A 141 -1.25 7.65 3.92
C SER A 141 -0.19 8.26 4.84
N THR A 142 -0.44 8.26 6.15
CA THR A 142 0.55 8.71 7.14
C THR A 142 1.83 7.88 7.11
N TRP A 143 1.72 6.55 6.94
CA TRP A 143 2.88 5.67 6.84
C TRP A 143 3.60 5.80 5.50
N ALA A 144 2.88 5.99 4.39
CA ALA A 144 3.47 6.20 3.07
C ALA A 144 4.33 7.46 3.05
N LYS A 145 3.82 8.56 3.62
CA LYS A 145 4.58 9.81 3.78
C LYS A 145 5.84 9.63 4.63
N LYS A 146 5.76 8.86 5.72
CA LYS A 146 6.95 8.58 6.54
C LYS A 146 7.94 7.69 5.81
N ALA A 147 7.46 6.68 5.10
CA ALA A 147 8.29 5.75 4.34
C ALA A 147 8.99 6.43 3.17
N SER A 148 8.35 7.41 2.52
CA SER A 148 8.97 8.19 1.44
C SER A 148 10.08 9.12 1.96
N VAL A 149 9.91 9.72 3.15
CA VAL A 149 10.90 10.62 3.76
C VAL A 149 12.07 9.88 4.40
N ASP A 150 11.80 8.76 5.08
CA ASP A 150 12.82 7.95 5.75
C ASP A 150 13.46 6.87 4.84
N GLU A 151 13.08 6.84 3.55
CA GLU A 151 13.48 5.83 2.54
C GLU A 151 13.28 4.37 3.01
N GLY A 152 12.34 4.14 3.93
CA GLY A 152 12.12 2.80 4.46
C GLY A 152 11.22 2.72 5.69
N VAL A 153 10.96 1.48 6.11
CA VAL A 153 10.00 1.18 7.19
C VAL A 153 10.62 1.01 8.57
N ALA A 154 11.95 1.13 8.68
CA ALA A 154 12.66 0.85 9.93
C ALA A 154 12.23 1.77 11.09
N LYS A 155 11.69 2.95 10.77
CA LYS A 155 11.18 3.93 11.73
C LYS A 155 9.63 4.01 11.77
N LEU A 156 8.93 3.21 10.95
CA LEU A 156 7.47 3.13 11.04
C LEU A 156 7.10 2.46 12.37
N ARG A 157 6.62 3.29 13.29
CA ARG A 157 6.02 2.81 14.53
C ARG A 157 4.51 2.71 14.32
N ARG A 158 3.95 1.56 14.68
CA ARG A 158 2.52 1.44 14.92
C ARG A 158 2.17 2.43 16.02
N ASN A 159 1.19 3.30 15.78
CA ASN A 159 0.66 4.14 16.85
C ASN A 159 0.22 3.21 17.98
N ARG A 160 0.63 3.54 19.21
CA ARG A 160 0.19 2.78 20.38
C ARG A 160 -1.33 2.87 20.38
N ARG A 161 -2.00 1.72 20.27
CA ARG A 161 -3.46 1.68 20.41
C ARG A 161 -3.75 2.42 21.72
N SER A 162 -4.53 3.50 21.67
CA SER A 162 -5.21 3.97 22.87
C SER A 162 -5.85 2.73 23.49
N GLN A 163 -5.74 2.56 24.81
CA GLN A 163 -6.44 1.48 25.49
C GLN A 163 -7.93 1.64 25.17
N VAL A 164 -8.38 0.93 24.14
CA VAL A 164 -9.79 0.73 23.90
C VAL A 164 -10.24 -0.06 25.11
N LYS A 165 -11.30 0.43 25.77
CA LYS A 165 -12.01 -0.31 26.82
C LYS A 165 -12.11 -1.77 26.40
N GLU A 166 -11.80 -2.67 27.31
CA GLU A 166 -12.02 -4.10 27.12
C GLU A 166 -13.42 -4.26 26.53
N ILE A 167 -13.53 -4.84 25.33
CA ILE A 167 -14.82 -5.17 24.76
C ILE A 167 -15.31 -6.29 25.64
N ASP A 168 -16.20 -5.96 26.57
CA ASP A 168 -16.89 -6.95 27.37
C ASP A 168 -17.82 -7.71 26.42
N LEU A 169 -17.39 -8.92 26.04
CA LEU A 169 -18.13 -9.76 25.10
C LEU A 169 -19.45 -10.25 25.70
N ASP A 170 -19.65 -10.07 27.01
CA ASP A 170 -20.86 -10.47 27.73
C ASP A 170 -21.97 -9.41 27.69
N GLU A 171 -21.67 -8.13 27.41
CA GLU A 171 -22.68 -7.05 27.40
C GLU A 171 -23.42 -6.88 26.05
N ASP A 172 -22.88 -7.38 24.94
CA ASP A 172 -23.44 -7.18 23.57
C ASP A 172 -24.24 -8.40 23.02
N LEU A 173 -24.57 -9.38 23.86
CA LEU A 173 -25.31 -10.60 23.48
C LEU A 173 -26.78 -10.64 23.95
N LEU A 174 -27.34 -9.53 24.45
CA LEU A 174 -28.75 -9.44 24.88
C LEU A 174 -29.59 -8.54 23.97
#